data_AF-A0A928G6U5-F1
#
_entry.id   AF-A0A928G6U5-F1
#
_cell.length_a   1.000
_cell.length_b   1.000
_cell.length_c   1.000
_cell.angle_alpha   90.00
_cell.angle_beta   90.00
_cell.angle_gamma   90.00
#
_symmetry.space_group_name_H-M   'P 1'
#
loop_
_entity.id
_entity.type
_entity.pdbx_description
1 polymer ?
#
loop_
_entity_poly.entity_id
_entity_poly.type
_entity_poly.pdbx_seq_one_letter_code
_entity_poly.pdbx_strand_id
1 'polypeptide(L)'
;MITALSNNFGAGEIKLMDFQKDGLVVLNGAFEFNPANAAYLAAQVLEIKVPRLMINKSTNAVVYLVDIENQMPHATLLKAWVKDCNTICIEPCRCFDSSARLQIIFCSGFVVKGQRSDMVLDEVVRPTVEAESGNFKLDSFGYYQQLIIKDNRWGFMTLLFEKFQAPNIGEEFSFTIPQLPDSMDCYAVLAIPENSQEVGSPVCVCHIVGQGVNCTPVQDDYNSANEGRFLTGWFVLDDITE
;
A
#
# COMPACT_ATOMS: atom_id res chain seq x y z
N MET A 1 9.01 5.27 -13.73
CA MET A 1 9.08 6.06 -12.48
C MET A 1 8.71 7.52 -12.75
N ILE A 2 7.92 8.12 -11.85
CA ILE A 2 7.48 9.53 -11.84
C ILE A 2 8.12 10.26 -10.65
N THR A 3 8.71 11.41 -10.91
CA THR A 3 9.08 12.39 -9.87
C THR A 3 8.04 13.52 -9.86
N ALA A 4 7.48 13.82 -8.69
CA ALA A 4 6.56 14.93 -8.53
C ALA A 4 7.26 16.26 -8.81
N LEU A 5 6.54 17.17 -9.47
CA LEU A 5 7.01 18.53 -9.76
C LEU A 5 6.88 19.44 -8.55
N SER A 6 5.82 19.25 -7.76
CA SER A 6 5.57 19.98 -6.51
C SER A 6 4.42 19.34 -5.73
N ASN A 7 4.24 19.78 -4.48
CA ASN A 7 3.06 19.47 -3.67
C ASN A 7 2.62 20.71 -2.88
N ASN A 8 1.34 20.77 -2.49
CA ASN A 8 0.77 21.92 -1.78
C ASN A 8 0.75 21.78 -0.25
N PHE A 9 1.33 20.72 0.31
CA PHE A 9 1.22 20.38 1.73
C PHE A 9 2.57 20.27 2.45
N GLY A 10 3.66 20.62 1.76
CA GLY A 10 4.98 20.73 2.36
C GLY A 10 5.68 19.40 2.60
N ALA A 11 5.30 18.35 1.87
CA ALA A 11 6.10 17.14 1.79
C ALA A 11 7.40 17.42 1.01
N GLY A 12 8.41 16.57 1.23
CA GLY A 12 9.67 16.63 0.49
C GLY A 12 9.52 16.19 -0.98
N GLU A 13 10.63 15.72 -1.56
CA GLU A 13 10.60 15.09 -2.87
C GLU A 13 9.72 13.83 -2.83
N ILE A 14 8.83 13.70 -3.82
CA ILE A 14 7.95 12.53 -3.96
C ILE A 14 8.32 11.81 -5.26
N LYS A 15 8.70 10.53 -5.14
CA LYS A 15 8.99 9.64 -6.26
C LYS A 15 8.07 8.44 -6.17
N LEU A 16 7.43 8.11 -7.29
CA LEU A 16 6.50 6.99 -7.41
C LEU A 16 6.91 6.13 -8.59
N MET A 17 7.01 4.82 -8.41
CA MET A 17 6.99 3.89 -9.54
C MET A 17 5.62 3.93 -10.18
N ASP A 18 5.59 3.76 -11.49
CA ASP A 18 4.37 3.86 -12.27
C ASP A 18 4.32 2.83 -13.38
N PHE A 19 3.13 2.26 -13.56
CA PHE A 19 2.71 1.62 -14.79
C PHE A 19 1.55 2.44 -15.36
N GLN A 20 1.60 2.75 -16.65
CA GLN A 20 0.57 3.55 -17.29
C GLN A 20 0.14 2.94 -18.62
N LYS A 21 -1.17 2.82 -18.80
CA LYS A 21 -1.82 2.46 -20.06
C LYS A 21 -3.11 3.25 -20.20
N ASP A 22 -3.64 3.33 -21.41
CA ASP A 22 -4.99 3.87 -21.65
C ASP A 22 -6.01 3.20 -20.71
N GLY A 23 -6.51 3.97 -19.75
CA GLY A 23 -7.54 3.53 -18.80
C GLY A 23 -7.05 3.15 -17.40
N LEU A 24 -5.75 2.92 -17.18
CA LEU A 24 -5.20 2.51 -15.88
C LEU A 24 -3.83 3.15 -15.61
N VAL A 25 -3.67 3.70 -14.42
CA VAL A 25 -2.38 4.10 -13.86
C VAL A 25 -2.20 3.38 -12.53
N VAL A 26 -1.16 2.58 -12.39
CA VAL A 26 -0.77 1.97 -11.10
C VAL A 26 0.41 2.74 -10.56
N LEU A 27 0.35 3.13 -9.27
CA LEU A 27 1.40 3.86 -8.60
C LEU A 27 1.85 3.13 -7.33
N ASN A 28 3.16 3.03 -7.15
CA ASN A 28 3.80 2.57 -5.92
C ASN A 28 4.82 3.55 -5.40
N GLY A 29 4.92 3.62 -4.08
CA GLY A 29 5.95 4.42 -3.41
C GLY A 29 5.45 4.89 -2.05
N ALA A 30 6.38 5.38 -1.25
CA ALA A 30 6.07 5.94 0.05
C ALA A 30 6.78 7.29 0.19
N PHE A 31 6.13 8.23 0.86
CA PHE A 31 6.76 9.48 1.25
C PHE A 31 6.18 9.98 2.55
N GLU A 32 6.94 10.82 3.23
CA GLU A 32 6.61 11.30 4.55
C GLU A 32 6.37 12.81 4.54
N PHE A 33 5.63 13.26 5.54
CA PHE A 33 5.37 14.67 5.78
C PHE A 33 5.11 14.93 7.26
N ASN A 34 5.29 16.19 7.65
CA ASN A 34 4.99 16.64 9.01
C ASN A 34 3.57 17.23 9.04
N PRO A 35 2.63 16.67 9.82
CA PRO A 35 1.26 17.19 9.89
C PRO A 35 1.15 18.54 10.63
N ALA A 36 2.20 18.99 11.33
CA ALA A 36 2.29 20.35 11.86
C ALA A 36 2.66 21.41 10.80
N ASN A 37 2.94 21.00 9.55
CA ASN A 37 3.25 21.91 8.47
C ASN A 37 2.03 22.81 8.14
N ALA A 38 2.24 24.13 8.16
CA ALA A 38 1.18 25.10 7.88
C ALA A 38 0.51 24.91 6.51
N ALA A 39 1.25 24.45 5.49
CA ALA A 39 0.72 24.15 4.17
C ALA A 39 -0.25 22.96 4.22
N TYR A 40 0.09 21.91 4.94
CA TYR A 40 -0.80 20.76 5.17
C TYR A 40 -2.05 21.16 5.96
N LEU A 41 -1.92 21.98 7.02
CA LEU A 41 -3.05 22.46 7.82
C LEU A 41 -4.01 23.35 7.01
N ALA A 42 -3.48 24.14 6.07
CA ALA A 42 -4.27 25.00 5.19
C ALA A 42 -4.90 24.24 3.99
N ALA A 43 -4.34 23.09 3.60
CA ALA A 43 -4.80 22.34 2.44
C ALA A 43 -6.17 21.70 2.67
N GLN A 44 -7.16 22.04 1.84
CA GLN A 44 -8.45 21.33 1.82
C GLN A 44 -8.36 19.98 1.12
N VAL A 45 -7.41 19.86 0.19
CA VAL A 45 -7.05 18.64 -0.54
C VAL A 45 -5.54 18.66 -0.70
N LEU A 46 -4.89 17.52 -0.47
CA LEU A 46 -3.46 17.36 -0.71
C LEU A 46 -3.28 17.13 -2.21
N GLU A 47 -2.64 18.08 -2.90
CA GLU A 47 -2.37 18.01 -4.33
C GLU A 47 -0.87 17.74 -4.57
N ILE A 48 -0.59 16.70 -5.34
CA ILE A 48 0.73 16.38 -5.88
C ILE A 48 0.69 16.68 -7.37
N LYS A 49 1.51 17.62 -7.83
CA LYS A 49 1.68 17.92 -9.25
C LYS A 49 2.68 16.96 -9.85
N VAL A 50 2.31 16.32 -10.94
CA VAL A 50 3.09 15.29 -11.64
C VAL A 50 3.21 15.62 -13.13
N PRO A 51 4.23 15.08 -13.82
CA PRO A 51 4.22 14.95 -15.27
C PRO A 51 2.91 14.34 -15.78
N ARG A 52 2.60 14.57 -17.05
CA ARG A 52 1.31 14.17 -17.64
C ARG A 52 1.12 12.65 -17.56
N LEU A 53 0.06 12.23 -16.89
CA LEU A 53 -0.42 10.86 -16.81
C LEU A 53 -1.22 10.46 -18.06
N MET A 54 -1.28 9.16 -18.35
CA MET A 54 -2.06 8.57 -19.46
C MET A 54 -3.58 8.66 -19.25
N ILE A 55 -4.03 9.00 -18.04
CA ILE A 55 -5.45 9.22 -17.74
C ILE A 55 -5.72 10.68 -17.39
N ASN A 56 -6.79 11.26 -17.96
CA ASN A 56 -7.22 12.62 -17.64
C ASN A 56 -7.84 12.72 -16.24
N LYS A 57 -8.72 11.77 -15.90
CA LYS A 57 -9.45 11.74 -14.63
C LYS A 57 -9.67 10.31 -14.20
N SER A 58 -9.50 10.01 -12.92
CA SER A 58 -9.77 8.68 -12.38
C SER A 58 -11.08 8.62 -11.58
N THR A 59 -11.55 7.41 -11.32
CA THR A 59 -12.38 7.13 -10.15
C THR A 59 -11.56 7.29 -8.86
N ASN A 60 -12.21 7.14 -7.71
CA ASN A 60 -11.51 7.09 -6.44
C ASN A 60 -10.64 5.84 -6.38
N ALA A 61 -9.39 6.03 -5.98
CA ALA A 61 -8.47 5.01 -5.51
C ALA A 61 -8.24 5.20 -4.01
N VAL A 62 -7.44 4.30 -3.43
CA VAL A 62 -7.09 4.31 -2.01
C VAL A 62 -5.58 4.41 -1.87
N VAL A 63 -5.12 5.19 -0.90
CA VAL A 63 -3.74 5.20 -0.39
C VAL A 63 -3.79 4.99 1.12
N TYR A 64 -2.68 4.55 1.72
CA TYR A 64 -2.58 4.39 3.16
C TYR A 64 -1.93 5.62 3.77
N LEU A 65 -2.48 6.10 4.89
CA LEU A 65 -1.83 7.06 5.78
C LEU A 65 -1.40 6.29 7.02
N VAL A 66 -0.12 6.35 7.34
CA VAL A 66 0.48 5.62 8.46
C VAL A 66 1.14 6.61 9.41
N ASP A 67 0.84 6.49 10.70
CA ASP A 67 1.64 7.07 11.76
C ASP A 67 2.83 6.16 12.05
N ILE A 68 4.03 6.64 11.73
CA ILE A 68 5.27 5.85 11.77
C ILE A 68 6.14 6.15 12.99
N GLU A 69 5.69 7.00 13.91
CA GLU A 69 6.42 7.33 15.15
C GLU A 69 6.09 6.35 16.29
N ASN A 70 4.91 5.74 16.24
CA ASN A 70 4.51 4.75 17.22
C ASN A 70 5.34 3.48 17.04
N GLN A 71 5.75 2.86 18.16
CA GLN A 71 6.38 1.53 18.14
C GLN A 71 5.49 0.47 17.47
N MET A 72 4.17 0.73 17.47
CA MET A 72 3.16 0.03 16.72
C MET A 72 2.51 1.01 15.74
N PRO A 73 2.81 0.96 14.44
CA PRO A 73 2.24 1.89 13.48
C PRO A 73 0.71 1.73 13.40
N HIS A 74 0.02 2.86 13.31
CA HIS A 74 -1.42 2.88 13.03
C HIS A 74 -1.67 3.50 11.67
N ALA A 75 -2.64 2.96 10.95
CA ALA A 75 -2.99 3.47 9.65
C ALA A 75 -4.48 3.63 9.43
N THR A 76 -4.79 4.45 8.42
CA THR A 76 -6.12 4.56 7.84
C THR A 76 -6.03 4.65 6.31
N LEU A 77 -7.17 4.51 5.66
CA LEU A 77 -7.30 4.62 4.21
C LEU A 77 -7.72 6.05 3.85
N LEU A 78 -7.00 6.67 2.92
CA LEU A 78 -7.39 7.95 2.33
C LEU A 78 -7.88 7.74 0.91
N LYS A 79 -8.88 8.53 0.53
CA LYS A 79 -9.32 8.62 -0.86
C LYS A 79 -8.28 9.39 -1.67
N ALA A 80 -7.88 8.84 -2.81
CA ALA A 80 -7.04 9.50 -3.78
C ALA A 80 -7.68 9.50 -5.18
N TRP A 81 -7.37 10.48 -6.02
CA TRP A 81 -7.84 10.51 -7.42
C TRP A 81 -6.94 11.36 -8.32
N VAL A 82 -6.93 11.06 -9.62
CA VAL A 82 -6.37 11.93 -10.65
C VAL A 82 -7.41 12.95 -11.07
N LYS A 83 -7.11 14.23 -10.92
CA LYS A 83 -8.03 15.35 -11.18
C LYS A 83 -8.01 15.84 -12.62
N ASP A 84 -6.84 15.89 -13.26
CA ASP A 84 -6.63 16.54 -14.56
C ASP A 84 -5.31 16.12 -15.28
N CYS A 85 -4.99 14.81 -15.32
CA CYS A 85 -3.73 14.19 -15.79
C CYS A 85 -2.41 14.71 -15.21
N ASN A 86 -2.38 15.84 -14.51
CA ASN A 86 -1.16 16.43 -13.94
C ASN A 86 -1.26 16.62 -12.43
N THR A 87 -2.40 16.27 -11.84
CA THR A 87 -2.64 16.42 -10.40
C THR A 87 -3.21 15.13 -9.83
N ILE A 88 -2.50 14.57 -8.87
CA ILE A 88 -3.01 13.54 -7.96
C ILE A 88 -3.50 14.28 -6.71
N CYS A 89 -4.73 14.00 -6.33
CA CYS A 89 -5.38 14.54 -5.14
C CYS A 89 -5.53 13.45 -4.08
N ILE A 90 -5.38 13.81 -2.81
CA ILE A 90 -5.61 12.94 -1.66
C ILE A 90 -6.44 13.72 -0.62
N GLU A 91 -7.45 13.08 -0.04
CA GLU A 91 -8.18 13.65 1.09
C GLU A 91 -7.26 13.73 2.32
N PRO A 92 -7.22 14.85 3.06
CA PRO A 92 -6.47 14.92 4.32
C PRO A 92 -7.19 14.13 5.43
N CYS A 93 -6.46 13.52 6.39
CA CYS A 93 -7.06 13.07 7.66
C CYS A 93 -6.56 13.91 8.82
N ARG A 94 -7.47 14.70 9.38
CA ARG A 94 -7.21 15.53 10.56
C ARG A 94 -7.10 14.74 11.87
N CYS A 95 -7.48 13.47 11.81
CA CYS A 95 -7.45 12.55 12.92
C CYS A 95 -6.02 12.24 13.43
N PHE A 96 -5.01 12.42 12.58
CA PHE A 96 -3.58 12.20 12.87
C PHE A 96 -2.78 13.51 12.99
N ASP A 97 -3.44 14.67 13.13
CA ASP A 97 -2.73 15.96 13.12
C ASP A 97 -1.79 16.16 14.33
N SER A 98 -1.98 15.38 15.40
CA SER A 98 -1.10 15.37 16.57
C SER A 98 0.15 14.50 16.43
N SER A 99 0.23 13.67 15.39
CA SER A 99 1.40 12.81 15.13
C SER A 99 2.61 13.66 14.74
N ALA A 100 3.83 13.24 15.08
CA ALA A 100 5.02 14.01 14.72
C ALA A 100 5.42 13.80 13.24
N ARG A 101 5.15 12.61 12.69
CA ARG A 101 5.55 12.23 11.34
C ARG A 101 4.56 11.22 10.76
N LEU A 102 4.04 11.52 9.58
CA LEU A 102 3.12 10.66 8.86
C LEU A 102 3.74 10.22 7.54
N GLN A 103 3.41 9.01 7.11
CA GLN A 103 3.80 8.45 5.82
C GLN A 103 2.55 8.17 4.99
N ILE A 104 2.58 8.54 3.70
CA ILE A 104 1.60 8.08 2.72
C ILE A 104 2.24 6.97 1.89
N ILE A 105 1.57 5.82 1.81
CA ILE A 105 1.98 4.68 1.00
C ILE A 105 1.00 4.50 -0.16
N PHE A 106 1.55 4.51 -1.37
CA PHE A 106 0.88 4.15 -2.62
C PHE A 106 1.12 2.67 -2.90
N CYS A 107 0.01 1.94 -3.03
CA CYS A 107 -0.08 0.63 -3.67
C CYS A 107 -1.41 0.57 -4.42
N SER A 108 -1.53 1.48 -5.39
CA SER A 108 -2.83 2.04 -5.78
C SER A 108 -3.03 1.99 -7.29
N GLY A 109 -4.19 1.49 -7.72
CA GLY A 109 -4.65 1.55 -9.11
C GLY A 109 -5.67 2.66 -9.32
N PHE A 110 -5.38 3.57 -10.25
CA PHE A 110 -6.24 4.67 -10.70
C PHE A 110 -6.87 4.30 -12.04
N VAL A 111 -8.16 3.97 -12.03
CA VAL A 111 -8.92 3.61 -13.23
C VAL A 111 -9.61 4.84 -13.80
N VAL A 112 -9.63 4.98 -15.13
CA VAL A 112 -10.27 6.12 -15.79
C VAL A 112 -11.76 6.23 -15.44
N LYS A 113 -12.21 7.46 -15.17
CA LYS A 113 -13.62 7.70 -14.85
C LYS A 113 -14.50 7.51 -16.08
N GLY A 114 -15.60 6.78 -15.92
CA GLY A 114 -16.63 6.65 -16.94
C GLY A 114 -16.37 5.55 -17.98
N GLN A 115 -15.46 4.61 -17.70
CA GLN A 115 -15.29 3.42 -18.52
C GLN A 115 -16.59 2.61 -18.57
N ARG A 116 -17.02 2.25 -19.78
CA ARG A 116 -18.19 1.40 -20.05
C ARG A 116 -17.74 0.29 -20.99
N SER A 117 -17.03 -0.69 -20.43
CA SER A 117 -16.60 -1.88 -21.14
C SER A 117 -16.94 -3.10 -20.29
N ASP A 118 -17.13 -4.24 -20.95
CA ASP A 118 -17.25 -5.51 -20.23
C ASP A 118 -15.95 -5.76 -19.44
N MET A 119 -16.10 -6.25 -18.22
CA MET A 119 -14.98 -6.65 -17.38
C MET A 119 -14.69 -8.13 -17.64
N VAL A 120 -13.48 -8.43 -18.08
CA VAL A 120 -13.01 -9.81 -18.21
C VAL A 120 -12.28 -10.18 -16.94
N LEU A 121 -12.61 -11.34 -16.38
CA LEU A 121 -11.89 -11.87 -15.24
C LEU A 121 -10.49 -12.28 -15.68
N ASP A 122 -9.48 -11.80 -14.97
CA ASP A 122 -8.10 -12.16 -15.21
C ASP A 122 -7.74 -13.51 -14.59
N GLU A 123 -6.67 -14.13 -15.11
CA GLU A 123 -6.10 -15.33 -14.50
C GLU A 123 -5.59 -15.00 -13.09
N VAL A 124 -6.03 -15.81 -12.12
CA VAL A 124 -5.69 -15.65 -10.72
C VAL A 124 -4.73 -16.76 -10.34
N VAL A 125 -3.54 -16.37 -9.89
CA VAL A 125 -2.60 -17.22 -9.18
C VAL A 125 -3.01 -17.25 -7.72
N ARG A 126 -3.01 -18.44 -7.12
CA ARG A 126 -3.15 -18.59 -5.67
C ARG A 126 -1.75 -18.57 -5.06
N PRO A 127 -1.32 -17.47 -4.42
CA PRO A 127 0.00 -17.41 -3.83
C PRO A 127 0.11 -18.41 -2.67
N THR A 128 1.34 -18.86 -2.40
CA THR A 128 1.70 -19.56 -1.16
C THR A 128 2.66 -18.67 -0.39
N VAL A 129 2.69 -18.79 0.94
CA VAL A 129 3.69 -18.14 1.78
C VAL A 129 4.56 -19.19 2.44
N GLU A 130 5.86 -18.99 2.36
CA GLU A 130 6.89 -19.82 2.97
C GLU A 130 7.57 -19.00 4.07
N ALA A 131 7.59 -19.55 5.28
CA ALA A 131 8.23 -18.91 6.43
C ALA A 131 9.71 -19.28 6.47
N GLU A 132 10.60 -18.28 6.59
CA GLU A 132 12.05 -18.53 6.57
C GLU A 132 12.62 -19.05 7.91
N SER A 133 11.90 -18.97 9.04
CA SER A 133 12.42 -19.52 10.30
C SER A 133 11.34 -19.87 11.35
N GLY A 134 11.67 -20.85 12.20
CA GLY A 134 10.76 -21.60 13.07
C GLY A 134 10.04 -20.87 14.21
N ASN A 135 10.06 -19.53 14.25
CA ASN A 135 9.34 -18.72 15.23
C ASN A 135 8.13 -17.97 14.64
N PHE A 136 7.93 -18.00 13.33
CA PHE A 136 6.74 -17.49 12.66
C PHE A 136 5.76 -18.65 12.41
N LYS A 137 4.54 -18.56 12.95
CA LYS A 137 3.48 -19.56 12.70
C LYS A 137 2.44 -19.01 11.75
N LEU A 138 2.48 -19.54 10.54
CA LEU A 138 1.42 -19.40 9.57
C LEU A 138 0.60 -20.68 9.55
N ASP A 139 -0.32 -20.81 10.51
CA ASP A 139 -1.05 -22.06 10.68
C ASP A 139 -2.11 -22.29 9.59
N SER A 140 -2.57 -21.22 8.93
CA SER A 140 -3.61 -21.33 7.91
C SER A 140 -3.79 -20.06 7.08
N PHE A 141 -4.06 -20.26 5.79
CA PHE A 141 -4.47 -19.21 4.86
C PHE A 141 -5.97 -19.20 4.74
N GLY A 142 -6.56 -18.00 4.73
CA GLY A 142 -7.97 -17.87 4.39
C GLY A 142 -8.22 -18.35 2.97
N TYR A 143 -9.42 -18.86 2.68
CA TYR A 143 -9.84 -19.35 1.36
C TYR A 143 -9.71 -18.33 0.20
N TYR A 144 -9.41 -17.07 0.50
CA TYR A 144 -9.42 -15.93 -0.40
C TYR A 144 -8.02 -15.32 -0.55
N GLN A 145 -7.21 -15.92 -1.42
CA GLN A 145 -5.94 -15.35 -1.86
C GLN A 145 -5.96 -15.19 -3.37
N GLN A 146 -5.52 -14.03 -3.81
CA GLN A 146 -5.50 -13.67 -5.22
C GLN A 146 -4.23 -12.92 -5.52
N LEU A 147 -3.48 -13.43 -6.49
CA LEU A 147 -2.38 -12.74 -7.13
C LEU A 147 -2.71 -12.68 -8.62
N ILE A 148 -2.75 -11.47 -9.16
CA ILE A 148 -2.93 -11.21 -10.58
C ILE A 148 -1.64 -10.54 -11.05
N ILE A 149 -1.00 -11.10 -12.06
CA ILE A 149 0.17 -10.51 -12.72
C ILE A 149 -0.20 -10.29 -14.18
N LYS A 150 0.04 -9.08 -14.67
CA LYS A 150 -0.32 -8.68 -16.03
C LYS A 150 0.87 -8.20 -16.83
N ASP A 151 1.14 -8.97 -17.88
CA ASP A 151 2.21 -8.74 -18.84
C ASP A 151 3.58 -8.51 -18.17
N ASN A 152 3.80 -9.02 -16.95
CA ASN A 152 4.96 -8.73 -16.11
C ASN A 152 5.23 -7.23 -15.86
N ARG A 153 4.21 -6.37 -15.95
CA ARG A 153 4.32 -4.91 -15.80
C ARG A 153 3.57 -4.32 -14.62
N TRP A 154 2.50 -4.99 -14.21
CA TRP A 154 1.76 -4.63 -13.01
C TRP A 154 1.03 -5.85 -12.47
N GLY A 155 0.54 -5.74 -11.24
CA GLY A 155 -0.37 -6.72 -10.69
C GLY A 155 -1.20 -6.21 -9.54
N PHE A 156 -2.02 -7.11 -9.03
CA PHE A 156 -2.88 -6.89 -7.88
C PHE A 156 -2.78 -8.11 -6.97
N MET A 157 -2.67 -7.86 -5.66
CA MET A 157 -2.55 -8.90 -4.67
C MET A 157 -3.55 -8.65 -3.56
N THR A 158 -4.17 -9.73 -3.09
CA THR A 158 -4.89 -9.77 -1.83
C THR A 158 -4.53 -11.07 -1.12
N LEU A 159 -3.98 -10.93 0.08
CA LEU A 159 -3.62 -12.01 0.98
C LEU A 159 -4.46 -11.87 2.24
N LEU A 160 -5.08 -12.97 2.65
CA LEU A 160 -5.79 -13.09 3.91
C LEU A 160 -5.08 -14.13 4.77
N PHE A 161 -4.65 -13.70 5.96
CA PHE A 161 -3.96 -14.52 6.93
C PHE A 161 -4.93 -14.86 8.08
N GLU A 162 -5.07 -16.14 8.40
CA GLU A 162 -5.90 -16.54 9.56
C GLU A 162 -5.16 -16.32 10.88
N LYS A 163 -3.84 -16.58 10.87
CA LYS A 163 -2.91 -16.28 11.97
C LYS A 163 -1.63 -15.68 11.41
N PHE A 164 -1.08 -14.73 12.14
CA PHE A 164 0.15 -14.05 11.76
C PHE A 164 0.81 -13.51 13.03
N GLN A 165 1.97 -14.05 13.40
CA GLN A 165 2.62 -13.75 14.68
C GLN A 165 4.12 -13.55 14.48
N ALA A 166 4.66 -12.45 15.01
CA ALA A 166 6.09 -12.20 15.09
C ALA A 166 6.74 -12.94 16.30
N PRO A 167 8.03 -13.32 16.21
CA PRO A 167 8.75 -14.02 17.29
C PRO A 167 8.78 -13.28 18.62
N ASN A 168 9.08 -11.98 18.58
CA ASN A 168 9.21 -11.11 19.74
C ASN A 168 8.69 -9.70 19.41
N ILE A 169 8.37 -8.93 20.45
CA ILE A 169 7.92 -7.54 20.35
C ILE A 169 9.02 -6.69 19.68
N GLY A 170 8.64 -5.93 18.67
CA GLY A 170 9.55 -4.97 18.01
C GLY A 170 10.61 -5.62 17.12
N GLU A 171 10.56 -6.94 16.91
CA GLU A 171 11.45 -7.62 15.95
C GLU A 171 10.83 -7.69 14.55
N GLU A 172 11.60 -7.26 13.56
CA GLU A 172 11.26 -7.48 12.16
C GLU A 172 11.15 -8.98 11.87
N PHE A 173 10.27 -9.33 10.94
CA PHE A 173 10.15 -10.69 10.45
C PHE A 173 9.98 -10.69 8.94
N SER A 174 10.40 -11.80 8.32
CA SER A 174 10.34 -12.02 6.89
C SER A 174 9.58 -13.29 6.54
N PHE A 175 8.96 -13.28 5.37
CA PHE A 175 8.42 -14.46 4.73
C PHE A 175 8.54 -14.33 3.22
N THR A 176 8.40 -15.44 2.51
CA THR A 176 8.57 -15.51 1.06
C THR A 176 7.24 -15.85 0.40
N ILE A 177 6.92 -15.20 -0.72
CA ILE A 177 5.82 -15.58 -1.62
C ILE A 177 6.46 -16.00 -2.95
N PRO A 178 6.63 -17.31 -3.19
CA PRO A 178 7.37 -17.80 -4.37
C PRO A 178 6.78 -17.37 -5.72
N GLN A 179 5.49 -17.02 -5.76
CA GLN A 179 4.80 -16.60 -6.97
C GLN A 179 4.96 -15.11 -7.29
N LEU A 180 5.58 -14.31 -6.42
CA LEU A 180 5.86 -12.92 -6.73
C LEU A 180 7.01 -12.80 -7.75
N PRO A 181 6.91 -11.85 -8.70
CA PRO A 181 8.01 -11.60 -9.64
C PRO A 181 9.25 -11.03 -8.93
N ASP A 182 10.44 -11.39 -9.39
CA ASP A 182 11.71 -10.88 -8.85
C ASP A 182 11.88 -9.36 -9.03
N SER A 183 11.18 -8.76 -10.00
CA SER A 183 11.18 -7.31 -10.25
C SER A 183 10.30 -6.50 -9.29
N MET A 184 9.64 -7.15 -8.34
CA MET A 184 8.80 -6.45 -7.38
C MET A 184 9.66 -5.68 -6.38
N ASP A 185 9.37 -4.40 -6.20
CA ASP A 185 9.89 -3.57 -5.11
C ASP A 185 8.76 -2.63 -4.72
N CYS A 186 8.13 -2.81 -3.56
CA CYS A 186 7.09 -1.88 -3.12
C CYS A 186 6.84 -1.93 -1.61
N TYR A 187 6.28 -0.84 -1.09
CA TYR A 187 5.69 -0.82 0.24
C TYR A 187 4.21 -1.19 0.16
N ALA A 188 3.77 -1.98 1.13
CA ALA A 188 2.39 -2.36 1.36
C ALA A 188 2.06 -2.31 2.85
N VAL A 189 0.78 -2.33 3.17
CA VAL A 189 0.30 -2.30 4.56
C VAL A 189 -0.45 -3.59 4.83
N LEU A 190 -0.03 -4.29 5.88
CA LEU A 190 -0.74 -5.44 6.43
C LEU A 190 -1.58 -4.95 7.60
N ALA A 191 -2.90 -5.03 7.46
CA ALA A 191 -3.82 -4.66 8.54
C ALA A 191 -3.81 -5.72 9.64
N ILE A 192 -3.66 -5.25 10.89
CA ILE A 192 -3.72 -6.09 12.08
C ILE A 192 -4.98 -5.72 12.87
N PRO A 193 -5.99 -6.58 12.84
CA PRO A 193 -7.27 -6.36 13.48
C PRO A 193 -7.12 -6.50 14.99
N GLU A 194 -6.90 -5.39 15.67
CA GLU A 194 -6.91 -5.31 17.13
C GLU A 194 -7.94 -4.27 17.60
N ASN A 195 -8.56 -4.52 18.74
CA ASN A 195 -9.36 -3.52 19.43
C ASN A 195 -8.45 -2.45 20.05
N SER A 196 -8.00 -1.49 19.25
CA SER A 196 -7.27 -0.33 19.72
C SER A 196 -8.22 0.82 20.09
N GLN A 197 -7.90 1.55 21.16
CA GLN A 197 -8.55 2.85 21.45
C GLN A 197 -7.84 4.02 20.74
N GLU A 198 -6.78 3.74 19.99
CA GLU A 198 -6.03 4.74 19.24
C GLU A 198 -6.68 5.03 17.89
N VAL A 199 -6.26 6.14 17.27
CA VAL A 199 -6.78 6.54 15.95
C VAL A 199 -6.19 5.62 14.88
N GLY A 200 -7.07 5.04 14.05
CA GLY A 200 -6.68 4.11 13.00
C GLY A 200 -6.60 2.66 13.47
N SER A 201 -6.16 1.78 12.59
CA SER A 201 -5.94 0.37 12.90
C SER A 201 -4.45 0.09 13.04
N PRO A 202 -4.01 -0.77 13.97
CA PRO A 202 -2.64 -1.25 13.99
C PRO A 202 -2.28 -1.93 12.67
N VAL A 203 -1.08 -1.68 12.17
CA VAL A 203 -0.60 -2.24 10.90
C VAL A 203 0.89 -2.57 10.92
N CYS A 204 1.29 -3.61 10.19
CA CYS A 204 2.68 -3.72 9.76
C CYS A 204 2.88 -2.98 8.44
N VAL A 205 3.93 -2.18 8.37
CA VAL A 205 4.44 -1.69 7.09
C VAL A 205 5.36 -2.77 6.53
N CYS A 206 5.03 -3.28 5.34
CA CYS A 206 5.79 -4.33 4.69
C CYS A 206 6.51 -3.78 3.47
N HIS A 207 7.80 -4.08 3.36
CA HIS A 207 8.61 -3.87 2.17
C HIS A 207 8.74 -5.21 1.44
N ILE A 208 8.19 -5.26 0.23
CA ILE A 208 8.19 -6.44 -0.63
C ILE A 208 9.28 -6.24 -1.67
N VAL A 209 10.25 -7.15 -1.73
CA VAL A 209 11.36 -7.15 -2.67
C VAL A 209 11.51 -8.55 -3.29
N GLY A 210 11.25 -8.64 -4.59
CA GLY A 210 11.10 -9.89 -5.31
C GLY A 210 10.07 -10.79 -4.64
N GLN A 211 10.51 -11.98 -4.25
CA GLN A 211 9.68 -12.94 -3.51
C GLN A 211 9.67 -12.69 -2.00
N GLY A 212 10.58 -11.88 -1.48
CA GLY A 212 10.71 -11.62 -0.05
C GLY A 212 9.75 -10.52 0.42
N VAL A 213 9.15 -10.74 1.58
CA VAL A 213 8.34 -9.75 2.29
C VAL A 213 8.96 -9.54 3.66
N ASN A 214 9.45 -8.33 3.91
CA ASN A 214 9.93 -7.91 5.21
C ASN A 214 8.89 -6.99 5.83
N CYS A 215 8.47 -7.25 7.05
CA CYS A 215 7.49 -6.42 7.72
C CYS A 215 8.09 -5.84 9.01
N THR A 216 7.96 -4.52 9.16
CA THR A 216 8.27 -3.82 10.40
C THR A 216 7.09 -4.01 11.36
N PRO A 217 7.35 -4.40 12.63
CA PRO A 217 6.41 -5.19 13.42
C PRO A 217 5.25 -4.44 14.05
N VAL A 218 4.25 -5.24 14.39
CA VAL A 218 3.26 -5.00 15.44
C VAL A 218 3.13 -6.28 16.27
N GLN A 219 2.96 -6.08 17.58
CA GLN A 219 2.58 -7.08 18.57
C GLN A 219 1.29 -7.82 18.14
N ASP A 220 1.25 -9.12 18.36
CA ASP A 220 -0.01 -9.83 18.45
C ASP A 220 0.06 -10.82 19.62
N ASP A 221 -0.43 -10.38 20.77
CA ASP A 221 -0.69 -11.29 21.91
C ASP A 221 -2.07 -11.95 21.78
N TYR A 222 -2.90 -11.56 20.81
CA TYR A 222 -4.25 -12.04 20.64
C TYR A 222 -4.31 -13.22 19.66
N ASN A 223 -4.10 -14.41 20.24
CA ASN A 223 -4.39 -15.70 19.63
C ASN A 223 -5.91 -15.96 19.50
N SER A 224 -6.61 -15.11 18.75
CA SER A 224 -8.00 -15.36 18.39
C SER A 224 -8.04 -15.77 16.91
N ALA A 225 -8.45 -17.02 16.67
CA ALA A 225 -8.61 -17.54 15.32
C ALA A 225 -9.69 -16.72 14.59
N ASN A 226 -9.43 -16.37 13.32
CA ASN A 226 -10.35 -15.68 12.38
C ASN A 226 -10.41 -14.15 12.42
N GLU A 227 -9.38 -13.44 12.88
CA GLU A 227 -9.50 -11.97 12.96
C GLU A 227 -9.32 -11.25 11.62
N GLY A 228 -8.90 -11.92 10.55
CA GLY A 228 -8.90 -11.35 9.20
C GLY A 228 -7.79 -10.32 8.99
N ARG A 229 -6.55 -10.76 9.12
CA ARG A 229 -5.34 -9.98 8.78
C ARG A 229 -5.18 -9.97 7.27
N PHE A 230 -5.06 -8.81 6.64
CA PHE A 230 -5.01 -8.74 5.17
C PHE A 230 -3.99 -7.74 4.65
N LEU A 231 -3.36 -8.14 3.54
CA LEU A 231 -2.53 -7.28 2.70
C LEU A 231 -3.23 -7.19 1.35
N THR A 232 -3.54 -5.98 0.90
CA THR A 232 -4.15 -5.75 -0.41
C THR A 232 -3.50 -4.55 -1.09
N GLY A 233 -3.28 -4.63 -2.40
CA GLY A 233 -2.66 -3.55 -3.11
C GLY A 233 -2.39 -3.85 -4.58
N TRP A 234 -2.21 -2.77 -5.32
CA TRP A 234 -1.69 -2.78 -6.69
C TRP A 234 -0.19 -2.58 -6.66
N PHE A 235 0.52 -3.24 -7.57
CA PHE A 235 1.96 -3.13 -7.68
C PHE A 235 2.41 -2.96 -9.13
N VAL A 236 3.43 -2.14 -9.31
CA VAL A 236 4.21 -1.96 -10.53
C VAL A 236 5.30 -3.04 -10.52
N LEU A 237 5.52 -3.62 -11.68
CA LEU A 237 6.62 -4.53 -11.93
C LEU A 237 7.51 -3.84 -12.95
N ASP A 238 8.80 -3.76 -12.66
CA ASP A 238 9.74 -3.27 -13.66
C ASP A 238 9.79 -4.27 -14.82
N ASP A 239 9.72 -3.75 -16.06
CA ASP A 239 9.99 -4.52 -17.26
C ASP A 239 11.40 -5.12 -17.13
N ILE A 240 11.48 -6.42 -16.83
CA ILE A 240 12.69 -7.18 -17.17
C ILE A 240 12.65 -7.27 -18.69
N THR A 241 13.24 -6.29 -19.36
CA THR A 241 13.59 -6.42 -20.76
C THR A 241 14.56 -7.59 -20.89
N GLU A 242 14.06 -8.75 -21.31
CA GLU A 242 14.85 -9.76 -22.01
C GLU A 242 14.90 -9.45 -23.52
#